data_AF-F1LJT4-F1
#
_entry.id   AF-F1LJT4-F1
#
_cell.length_a   1.000
_cell.length_b   1.000
_cell.length_c   1.000
_cell.angle_alpha   90.00
_cell.angle_beta   90.00
_cell.angle_gamma   90.00
#
_symmetry.space_group_name_H-M   'P 1'
#
loop_
_entity.id
_entity.type
_entity.pdbx_description
1 polymer ?
#
loop_
_entity_poly.entity_id
_entity_poly.type
_entity_poly.pdbx_seq_one_letter_code
_entity_poly.pdbx_strand_id
1 'polypeptide(L)'
;YALLRSSKTPPSEEEIEECLSGNLCRCTGYRPIVDAFRVFAKTNDMLYTDLSSLSPEEREFVCPSSGKPCSCRSKTESSNKCSAGKATPCIERFEPISYSEMNGSTYTDKELIFPPELLLRKSTSLNLSGNGGLKWFRPLKLQHLLDLKTQFPDAKLLVGNTEVGIEMRLKRIQYQFLISVTHVPELNALNVKDDGIEMGAAVRLSELMKVFRKVVAERSAHETSSCKAFIEQLKWFAGTQIKNVASVGGNICTASPISDLNPLWMAARAEFQVIDCKGNIRMIPAENFFLGYRKVDLARNEILLSVFLPWTRSFEFVKEFKQAHRREDDIAIVNAGIRVYFEDKGENQIVSDASIVYGGVAPLTLSAKRTKEYLIGKSWNQELLQGALKVLRKDILLKDGAPG
;
A
#
# COMPACT_ATOMS: atom_id res chain seq x y z
N TYR A 1 3.95 -18.46 4.61
CA TYR A 1 5.13 -18.95 3.86
C TYR A 1 5.98 -17.83 3.29
N ALA A 2 5.52 -17.10 2.26
CA ALA A 2 6.34 -16.06 1.59
C ALA A 2 6.93 -15.02 2.56
N LEU A 3 6.13 -14.54 3.52
CA LEU A 3 6.61 -13.67 4.61
C LEU A 3 7.81 -14.29 5.34
N LEU A 4 7.66 -15.49 5.90
CA LEU A 4 8.72 -16.21 6.62
C LEU A 4 10.00 -16.40 5.80
N ARG A 5 9.87 -16.65 4.49
CA ARG A 5 11.02 -16.78 3.58
C ARG A 5 11.73 -15.44 3.30
N SER A 6 10.99 -14.33 3.36
CA SER A 6 11.53 -12.99 3.10
C SER A 6 12.04 -12.28 4.35
N SER A 7 11.60 -12.70 5.53
CA SER A 7 12.00 -12.13 6.81
C SER A 7 13.33 -12.70 7.27
N LYS A 8 14.28 -11.83 7.64
CA LYS A 8 15.58 -12.24 8.21
C LYS A 8 15.47 -12.62 9.69
N THR A 9 14.46 -12.07 10.36
CA THR A 9 14.13 -12.29 11.77
C THR A 9 12.69 -12.79 11.85
N PRO A 10 12.27 -13.39 12.98
CA PRO A 10 10.86 -13.70 13.21
C PRO A 10 10.00 -12.45 12.96
N PRO A 11 8.95 -12.54 12.11
CA PRO A 11 8.09 -11.39 11.80
C PRO A 11 7.38 -10.87 13.06
N SER A 12 7.03 -9.59 13.06
CA SER A 12 6.10 -9.02 14.04
C SER A 12 4.65 -9.41 13.76
N GLU A 13 3.77 -9.26 14.76
CA GLU A 13 2.33 -9.44 14.55
C GLU A 13 1.80 -8.49 13.45
N GLU A 14 2.28 -7.25 13.41
CA GLU A 14 1.89 -6.26 12.38
C GLU A 14 2.27 -6.71 10.96
N GLU A 15 3.46 -7.31 10.77
CA GLU A 15 3.89 -7.84 9.47
C GLU A 15 3.07 -9.05 9.03
N ILE A 16 2.64 -9.88 10.00
CA ILE A 16 1.73 -11.01 9.74
C ILE A 16 0.37 -10.49 9.27
N GLU A 17 -0.22 -9.54 10.01
CA GLU A 17 -1.50 -8.92 9.65
C GLU A 17 -1.42 -8.23 8.27
N GLU A 18 -0.35 -7.46 8.01
CA GLU A 18 -0.14 -6.81 6.72
C GLU A 18 -0.06 -7.82 5.56
N CYS A 19 0.56 -8.98 5.76
CA CYS A 19 0.62 -10.03 4.75
C CYS A 19 -0.71 -10.76 4.54
N LEU A 20 -1.57 -10.78 5.56
CA LEU A 20 -2.89 -11.41 5.49
C LEU A 20 -3.97 -10.50 4.89
N SER A 21 -3.79 -9.17 4.93
CA SER A 21 -4.73 -8.14 4.45
C SER A 21 -5.40 -8.42 3.09
N GLY A 22 -4.66 -9.02 2.14
CA GLY A 22 -5.17 -9.35 0.81
C GLY A 22 -5.82 -10.73 0.66
N ASN A 23 -6.08 -11.46 1.76
CA ASN A 23 -6.60 -12.82 1.72
C ASN A 23 -8.00 -12.83 2.34
N LEU A 24 -9.01 -13.21 1.55
CA LEU A 24 -10.41 -13.27 2.02
C LEU A 24 -10.79 -14.68 2.47
N CYS A 25 -11.22 -14.83 3.73
CA CYS A 25 -11.78 -16.08 4.26
C CYS A 25 -13.21 -15.84 4.78
N ARG A 26 -14.17 -16.59 4.25
CA ARG A 26 -15.58 -16.42 4.60
C ARG A 26 -16.03 -17.22 5.83
N CYS A 27 -15.26 -18.22 6.24
CA CYS A 27 -15.70 -19.22 7.22
C CYS A 27 -15.12 -19.02 8.62
N THR A 28 -13.81 -18.79 8.73
CA THR A 28 -13.08 -18.91 10.01
C THR A 28 -13.19 -17.68 10.91
N GLY A 29 -13.66 -16.55 10.39
CA GLY A 29 -13.55 -15.26 11.07
C GLY A 29 -12.11 -14.83 11.36
N TYR A 30 -11.12 -15.40 10.64
CA TYR A 30 -9.67 -15.18 10.75
C TYR A 30 -8.99 -15.54 12.07
N ARG A 31 -9.70 -15.54 13.19
CA ARG A 31 -9.11 -15.77 14.50
C ARG A 31 -8.19 -17.01 14.57
N PRO A 32 -8.62 -18.22 14.18
CA PRO A 32 -7.75 -19.40 14.24
C PRO A 32 -6.56 -19.33 13.26
N ILE A 33 -6.67 -18.55 12.17
CA ILE A 33 -5.58 -18.37 11.21
C ILE A 33 -4.51 -17.47 11.82
N VAL A 34 -4.90 -16.34 12.43
CA VAL A 34 -3.97 -15.43 13.10
C VAL A 34 -3.29 -16.12 14.28
N ASP A 35 -4.05 -16.86 15.09
CA ASP A 35 -3.49 -17.62 16.22
C ASP A 35 -2.45 -18.66 15.75
N ALA A 36 -2.67 -19.31 14.61
CA ALA A 36 -1.69 -20.23 14.02
C ALA A 36 -0.41 -19.52 13.53
N PHE A 37 -0.46 -18.25 13.14
CA PHE A 37 0.73 -17.50 12.71
C PHE A 37 1.54 -16.92 13.87
N ARG A 38 0.92 -16.71 15.04
CA ARG A 38 1.59 -16.14 16.22
C ARG A 38 2.77 -16.97 16.70
N VAL A 39 2.78 -18.28 16.46
CA VAL A 39 3.94 -19.15 16.79
C VAL A 39 5.21 -18.79 16.04
N PHE A 40 5.10 -18.01 14.95
CA PHE A 40 6.24 -17.48 14.20
C PHE A 40 6.55 -16.02 14.55
N ALA A 41 5.71 -15.37 15.35
CA ALA A 41 5.86 -13.97 15.68
C ALA A 41 6.97 -13.75 16.72
N LYS A 42 7.62 -12.59 16.69
CA LYS A 42 8.48 -12.13 17.79
C LYS A 42 7.61 -11.65 18.95
N THR A 43 7.04 -12.55 19.75
CA THR A 43 6.30 -12.17 20.96
C THR A 43 7.24 -12.00 22.15
N ASN A 44 7.00 -10.95 22.94
CA ASN A 44 7.51 -10.89 24.31
C ASN A 44 6.51 -11.68 25.17
N ASP A 45 6.71 -12.99 25.30
CA ASP A 45 5.79 -13.89 25.99
C ASP A 45 5.70 -13.62 27.52
N MET A 46 6.44 -12.63 28.03
CA MET A 46 6.42 -12.22 29.44
C MET A 46 5.01 -11.95 29.99
N LEU A 47 4.11 -11.39 29.19
CA LEU A 47 2.73 -11.10 29.60
C LEU A 47 1.86 -12.35 29.77
N TYR A 48 2.26 -13.50 29.22
CA TYR A 48 1.54 -14.77 29.31
C TYR A 48 2.26 -15.80 30.19
N THR A 49 3.57 -15.67 30.40
CA THR A 49 4.33 -16.52 31.33
C THR A 49 3.99 -16.23 32.79
N ASP A 50 3.55 -15.02 33.15
CA ASP A 50 3.12 -14.71 34.53
C ASP A 50 1.73 -15.27 34.90
N LEU A 51 1.01 -15.91 33.97
CA LEU A 51 -0.18 -16.71 34.29
C LEU A 51 0.15 -18.14 34.72
N SER A 52 1.39 -18.59 34.53
CA SER A 52 1.83 -19.94 34.91
C SER A 52 2.31 -20.04 36.37
N SER A 53 2.45 -18.90 37.06
CA SER A 53 2.93 -18.79 38.45
C SER A 53 1.82 -18.60 39.50
N LEU A 54 0.54 -18.61 39.10
CA LEU A 54 -0.59 -18.54 40.03
C LEU A 54 -1.22 -19.93 40.25
N SER A 55 -1.31 -20.32 41.52
CA SER A 55 -1.81 -21.59 42.03
C SER A 55 -3.22 -21.95 41.53
N PRO A 56 -3.61 -23.24 41.51
CA PRO A 56 -4.82 -23.71 40.82
C PRO A 56 -6.17 -23.33 41.46
N GLU A 57 -6.17 -22.57 42.56
CA GLU A 57 -7.33 -22.53 43.45
C GLU A 57 -8.30 -21.34 43.23
N GLU A 58 -7.97 -20.36 42.38
CA GLU A 58 -8.85 -19.20 42.16
C GLU A 58 -8.99 -18.80 40.69
N ARG A 59 -9.54 -19.69 39.84
CA ARG A 59 -9.98 -19.33 38.48
C ARG A 59 -11.49 -19.21 38.42
N GLU A 60 -12.02 -17.99 38.49
CA GLU A 60 -13.39 -17.72 38.05
C GLU A 60 -13.48 -17.83 36.51
N PHE A 61 -14.29 -18.76 36.02
CA PHE A 61 -14.50 -18.97 34.59
C PHE A 61 -15.24 -17.78 33.96
N VAL A 62 -14.63 -17.16 32.95
CA VAL A 62 -15.20 -16.04 32.20
C VAL A 62 -15.91 -16.56 30.94
N CYS A 63 -17.18 -16.19 30.75
CA CYS A 63 -18.01 -16.66 29.65
C CYS A 63 -17.56 -16.05 28.29
N PRO A 64 -17.31 -16.87 27.25
CA PRO A 64 -16.86 -16.38 25.94
C PRO A 64 -17.85 -15.43 25.25
N SER A 65 -19.14 -15.54 25.55
CA SER A 65 -20.18 -14.72 24.92
C SER A 65 -20.36 -13.35 25.57
N SER A 66 -19.98 -13.19 26.85
CA SER A 66 -20.23 -11.97 27.62
C SER A 66 -18.98 -11.31 28.22
N GLY A 67 -17.84 -12.00 28.23
CA GLY A 67 -16.59 -11.48 28.78
C GLY A 67 -16.62 -11.25 30.30
N LYS A 68 -17.57 -11.84 31.03
CA LYS A 68 -17.72 -11.74 32.49
C LYS A 68 -17.72 -13.11 33.18
N PRO A 69 -17.34 -13.20 34.48
CA PRO A 69 -17.44 -14.43 35.26
C PRO A 69 -18.86 -15.02 35.19
N CYS A 70 -19.00 -16.30 34.86
CA CYS A 70 -20.29 -16.98 34.85
C CYS A 70 -20.26 -18.35 35.51
N SER A 71 -21.30 -18.64 36.27
CA SER A 71 -21.55 -19.89 37.00
C SER A 71 -22.28 -20.95 36.15
N CYS A 72 -22.22 -20.84 34.83
CA CYS A 72 -23.00 -21.64 33.88
C CYS A 72 -22.61 -23.14 33.83
N ARG A 73 -21.66 -23.58 34.68
CA ARG A 73 -21.25 -24.97 34.81
C ARG A 73 -21.59 -25.46 36.22
N SER A 74 -22.63 -26.28 36.32
CA SER A 74 -23.01 -26.98 37.56
C SER A 74 -21.90 -27.96 37.97
N LYS A 75 -21.46 -27.86 39.23
CA LYS A 75 -20.54 -28.80 39.87
C LYS A 75 -21.17 -30.20 39.91
N THR A 76 -20.63 -31.16 39.17
CA THR A 76 -20.92 -32.59 39.39
C THR A 76 -19.76 -33.21 40.12
N GLU A 77 -19.97 -33.44 41.41
CA GLU A 77 -19.12 -34.25 42.28
C GLU A 77 -19.16 -35.74 41.87
N SER A 78 -18.03 -36.39 42.06
CA SER A 78 -17.80 -37.82 41.83
C SER A 78 -18.66 -38.71 42.74
N SER A 79 -19.48 -39.59 42.16
CA SER A 79 -19.80 -40.88 42.78
C SER A 79 -20.29 -41.92 41.75
N ASN A 80 -19.79 -43.14 41.90
CA ASN A 80 -20.09 -44.33 41.10
C ASN A 80 -21.59 -44.67 41.02
N LYS A 81 -22.11 -44.93 39.81
CA LYS A 81 -22.80 -46.17 39.37
C LYS A 81 -23.59 -45.95 38.06
N CYS A 82 -23.77 -47.05 37.32
CA CYS A 82 -24.73 -47.32 36.22
C CYS A 82 -24.21 -47.25 34.77
N SER A 83 -23.71 -48.41 34.33
CA SER A 83 -24.25 -49.23 33.22
C SER A 83 -24.69 -48.59 31.90
N ALA A 84 -23.96 -48.95 30.85
CA ALA A 84 -24.40 -49.27 29.48
C ALA A 84 -25.20 -48.24 28.66
N GLY A 85 -24.57 -47.75 27.58
CA GLY A 85 -25.29 -47.42 26.35
C GLY A 85 -24.81 -46.19 25.59
N LYS A 86 -24.15 -46.43 24.44
CA LYS A 86 -23.98 -45.57 23.26
C LYS A 86 -22.98 -44.40 23.37
N ALA A 87 -21.78 -44.68 22.85
CA ALA A 87 -20.79 -43.70 22.46
C ALA A 87 -21.34 -42.74 21.39
N THR A 88 -21.29 -41.45 21.69
CA THR A 88 -21.29 -40.36 20.70
C THR A 88 -19.93 -39.70 20.83
N PRO A 89 -19.12 -39.53 19.77
CA PRO A 89 -17.81 -38.92 19.93
C PRO A 89 -18.01 -37.44 20.20
N CYS A 90 -17.76 -37.03 21.44
CA CYS A 90 -17.59 -35.62 21.78
C CYS A 90 -16.42 -35.10 20.96
N ILE A 91 -16.70 -34.16 20.06
CA ILE A 91 -15.68 -33.37 19.37
C ILE A 91 -14.80 -32.78 20.47
N GLU A 92 -13.55 -33.25 20.54
CA GLU A 92 -12.51 -32.68 21.37
C GLU A 92 -12.47 -31.18 21.06
N ARG A 93 -13.03 -30.37 21.96
CA ARG A 93 -12.77 -28.94 21.96
C ARG A 93 -11.28 -28.82 22.24
N PHE A 94 -10.53 -28.46 21.21
CA PHE A 94 -9.12 -28.10 21.31
C PHE A 94 -8.90 -27.32 22.61
N GLU A 95 -8.13 -27.92 23.53
CA GLU A 95 -7.59 -27.17 24.65
C GLU A 95 -6.76 -26.02 24.08
N PRO A 96 -6.73 -24.84 24.73
CA PRO A 96 -5.84 -23.77 24.32
C PRO A 96 -4.40 -24.28 24.43
N ILE A 97 -3.78 -24.62 23.31
CA ILE A 97 -2.39 -25.05 23.27
C ILE A 97 -1.57 -23.90 23.84
N SER A 98 -0.79 -24.17 24.89
CA SER A 98 0.21 -23.22 25.37
C SER A 98 1.21 -22.98 24.24
N TYR A 99 1.22 -21.77 23.70
CA TYR A 99 2.00 -21.38 22.51
C TYR A 99 3.52 -21.56 22.67
N SER A 100 4.01 -21.85 23.88
CA SER A 100 5.40 -22.08 24.24
C SER A 100 5.97 -23.44 23.80
N GLU A 101 5.15 -24.41 23.40
CA GLU A 101 5.64 -25.78 23.09
C GLU A 101 6.15 -25.95 21.65
N MET A 102 5.76 -25.08 20.70
CA MET A 102 6.19 -25.17 19.30
C MET A 102 6.97 -23.94 18.86
N ASN A 103 8.30 -24.08 18.83
CA ASN A 103 9.18 -23.05 18.30
C ASN A 103 9.20 -23.09 16.76
N GLY A 104 8.59 -22.08 16.12
CA GLY A 104 8.51 -21.92 14.67
C GLY A 104 9.86 -21.87 13.93
N SER A 105 10.98 -21.62 14.63
CA SER A 105 12.33 -21.63 14.05
C SER A 105 12.76 -22.99 13.51
N THR A 106 12.22 -24.09 14.05
CA THR A 106 12.51 -25.47 13.62
C THR A 106 12.06 -25.79 12.19
N TYR A 107 11.18 -24.98 11.60
CA TYR A 107 10.66 -25.19 10.25
C TYR A 107 11.53 -24.58 9.13
N THR A 108 12.64 -23.91 9.46
CA THR A 108 13.47 -23.20 8.46
C THR A 108 14.57 -24.06 7.81
N ASP A 109 14.88 -25.22 8.37
CA ASP A 109 16.04 -26.03 7.96
C ASP A 109 15.82 -26.89 6.71
N LYS A 110 14.58 -27.04 6.22
CA LYS A 110 14.23 -27.90 5.06
C LYS A 110 13.39 -27.17 4.02
N GLU A 111 13.93 -26.06 3.54
CA GLU A 111 13.27 -25.23 2.54
C GLU A 111 13.62 -25.61 1.10
N LEU A 112 12.72 -25.29 0.17
CA LEU A 112 12.96 -25.49 -1.26
C LEU A 112 14.16 -24.64 -1.71
N ILE A 113 15.14 -25.30 -2.34
CA ILE A 113 16.27 -24.62 -2.98
C ILE A 113 15.78 -23.84 -4.19
N PHE A 114 16.43 -22.70 -4.47
CA PHE A 114 16.19 -21.99 -5.72
C PHE A 114 16.81 -22.80 -6.88
N PRO A 115 16.09 -23.05 -7.98
CA PRO A 115 16.60 -23.86 -9.10
C PRO A 115 17.94 -23.32 -9.65
N PRO A 116 19.04 -24.10 -9.60
CA PRO A 116 20.36 -23.61 -10.02
C PRO A 116 20.42 -23.16 -11.48
N GLU A 117 19.65 -23.80 -12.36
CA GLU A 117 19.54 -23.43 -13.79
C GLU A 117 19.06 -21.98 -13.99
N LEU A 118 18.19 -21.48 -13.09
CA LEU A 118 17.67 -20.12 -13.16
C LEU A 118 18.68 -19.07 -12.69
N LEU A 119 19.64 -19.43 -11.83
CA LEU A 119 20.73 -18.53 -11.41
C LEU A 119 21.70 -18.24 -12.56
N LEU A 120 21.92 -19.23 -13.43
CA LEU A 120 22.83 -19.12 -14.58
C LEU A 120 22.16 -18.47 -15.79
N ARG A 121 20.83 -18.31 -15.76
CA ARG A 121 20.06 -17.78 -16.89
C ARG A 121 20.32 -16.28 -17.08
N LYS A 122 20.91 -15.91 -18.21
CA LYS A 122 21.01 -14.51 -18.61
C LYS A 122 19.66 -13.98 -19.10
N SER A 123 19.31 -12.78 -18.67
CA SER A 123 18.13 -12.07 -19.18
C SER A 123 18.28 -11.82 -20.68
N THR A 124 17.25 -12.15 -21.45
CA THR A 124 17.18 -11.92 -22.90
C THR A 124 15.99 -11.05 -23.25
N SER A 125 16.10 -10.28 -24.33
CA SER A 125 14.92 -9.61 -24.90
C SER A 125 13.97 -10.67 -25.45
N LEU A 126 12.67 -10.49 -25.28
CA LEU A 126 11.65 -11.43 -25.76
C LEU A 126 10.66 -10.75 -26.71
N ASN A 127 10.20 -11.50 -27.70
CA ASN A 127 9.11 -11.16 -28.60
C ASN A 127 8.24 -12.41 -28.76
N LEU A 128 7.07 -12.39 -28.13
CA LEU A 128 6.13 -13.51 -28.09
C LEU A 128 4.87 -13.15 -28.88
N SER A 129 4.30 -14.14 -29.54
CA SER A 129 3.01 -14.01 -30.23
C SER A 129 1.95 -14.81 -29.48
N GLY A 130 0.82 -14.18 -29.21
CA GLY A 130 -0.36 -14.80 -28.64
C GLY A 130 -1.49 -14.92 -29.66
N ASN A 131 -2.62 -15.49 -29.21
CA ASN A 131 -3.82 -15.63 -30.02
C ASN A 131 -4.34 -14.25 -30.49
N GLY A 132 -4.99 -14.22 -31.65
CA GLY A 132 -5.62 -13.00 -32.17
C GLY A 132 -4.64 -11.94 -32.68
N GLY A 133 -3.37 -12.30 -32.90
CA GLY A 133 -2.34 -11.38 -33.38
C GLY A 133 -1.64 -10.57 -32.29
N LEU A 134 -1.95 -10.85 -31.01
CA LEU A 134 -1.30 -10.21 -29.87
C LEU A 134 0.22 -10.38 -29.93
N LYS A 135 0.95 -9.28 -29.79
CA LYS A 135 2.41 -9.27 -29.64
C LYS A 135 2.79 -8.80 -28.23
N TRP A 136 3.69 -9.53 -27.59
CA TRP A 136 4.24 -9.19 -26.29
C TRP A 136 5.75 -9.06 -26.36
N PHE A 137 6.27 -7.90 -25.96
CA PHE A 137 7.69 -7.60 -25.97
C PHE A 137 8.24 -7.45 -24.56
N ARG A 138 9.50 -7.82 -24.37
CA ARG A 138 10.29 -7.51 -23.17
C ARG A 138 11.65 -6.94 -23.57
N PRO A 139 11.80 -5.62 -23.70
CA PRO A 139 13.11 -4.99 -23.87
C PRO A 139 13.94 -5.09 -22.58
N LEU A 140 15.27 -5.03 -22.75
CA LEU A 140 16.24 -4.96 -21.64
C LEU A 140 16.96 -3.62 -21.54
N LYS A 141 16.73 -2.72 -22.50
CA LYS A 141 17.38 -1.41 -22.59
C LYS A 141 16.31 -0.35 -22.84
N LEU A 142 16.49 0.83 -22.26
CA LEU A 142 15.59 1.96 -22.47
C LEU A 142 15.45 2.30 -23.96
N GLN A 143 16.56 2.34 -24.71
CA GLN A 143 16.50 2.63 -26.15
C GLN A 143 15.57 1.69 -26.91
N HIS A 144 15.65 0.38 -26.68
CA HIS A 144 14.77 -0.59 -27.35
C HIS A 144 13.30 -0.40 -26.97
N LEU A 145 13.00 0.05 -25.74
CA LEU A 145 11.64 0.41 -25.34
C LEU A 145 11.14 1.63 -26.13
N LEU A 146 11.97 2.66 -26.28
CA LEU A 146 11.63 3.85 -27.05
C LEU A 146 11.44 3.53 -28.55
N ASP A 147 12.27 2.66 -29.11
CA ASP A 147 12.14 2.18 -30.49
C ASP A 147 10.81 1.42 -30.68
N LEU A 148 10.47 0.52 -29.76
CA LEU A 148 9.19 -0.20 -29.77
C LEU A 148 8.00 0.74 -29.63
N LYS A 149 8.11 1.79 -28.81
CA LYS A 149 7.05 2.80 -28.64
C LYS A 149 6.91 3.69 -29.87
N THR A 150 8.01 3.95 -30.59
CA THR A 150 7.99 4.61 -31.91
C THR A 150 7.26 3.76 -32.93
N GLN A 151 7.57 2.47 -33.00
CA GLN A 151 6.97 1.54 -33.94
C GLN A 151 5.50 1.26 -33.63
N PHE A 152 5.15 1.19 -32.35
CA PHE A 152 3.81 0.90 -31.87
C PHE A 152 3.37 1.98 -30.85
N PRO A 153 2.96 3.18 -31.30
CA PRO A 153 2.60 4.28 -30.42
C PRO A 153 1.45 3.97 -29.46
N ASP A 154 0.54 3.09 -29.85
CA ASP A 154 -0.60 2.68 -29.01
C ASP A 154 -0.29 1.43 -28.16
N ALA A 155 0.96 0.94 -28.16
CA ALA A 155 1.35 -0.18 -27.32
C ALA A 155 1.20 0.15 -25.83
N LYS A 156 0.59 -0.79 -25.10
CA LYS A 156 0.33 -0.66 -23.67
C LYS A 156 1.55 -1.15 -22.90
N LEU A 157 2.09 -0.29 -22.03
CA LEU A 157 3.19 -0.65 -21.15
C LEU A 157 2.68 -1.47 -19.97
N LEU A 158 3.45 -2.48 -19.58
CA LEU A 158 3.11 -3.43 -18.53
C LEU A 158 4.22 -3.56 -17.50
N VAL A 159 3.80 -3.56 -16.22
CA VAL A 159 4.61 -3.98 -15.08
C VAL A 159 3.91 -5.14 -14.37
N GLY A 160 3.02 -4.84 -13.40
CA GLY A 160 2.30 -5.86 -12.63
C GLY A 160 0.95 -6.30 -13.18
N ASN A 161 0.49 -5.71 -14.29
CA ASN A 161 -0.79 -6.03 -14.93
C ASN A 161 -2.05 -5.85 -14.05
N THR A 162 -1.94 -5.12 -12.92
CA THR A 162 -3.03 -4.98 -11.94
C THR A 162 -4.19 -4.10 -12.40
N GLU A 163 -3.97 -3.22 -13.39
CA GLU A 163 -5.04 -2.47 -14.07
C GLU A 163 -5.33 -3.07 -15.45
N VAL A 164 -4.30 -3.27 -16.28
CA VAL A 164 -4.48 -3.75 -17.66
C VAL A 164 -5.17 -5.13 -17.71
N GLY A 165 -4.90 -6.00 -16.73
CA GLY A 165 -5.61 -7.27 -16.62
C GLY A 165 -7.11 -7.10 -16.36
N ILE A 166 -7.51 -6.10 -15.57
CA ILE A 166 -8.92 -5.76 -15.32
C ILE A 166 -9.56 -5.15 -16.57
N GLU A 167 -8.85 -4.25 -17.26
CA GLU A 167 -9.28 -3.68 -18.54
C GLU A 167 -9.56 -4.78 -19.58
N MET A 168 -8.64 -5.73 -19.73
CA MET A 168 -8.78 -6.81 -20.70
C MET A 168 -9.87 -7.82 -20.29
N ARG A 169 -9.92 -8.22 -19.02
CA ARG A 169 -10.83 -9.29 -18.56
C ARG A 169 -12.25 -8.80 -18.33
N LEU A 170 -12.42 -7.69 -17.62
CA LEU A 170 -13.73 -7.20 -17.17
C LEU A 170 -14.30 -6.14 -18.10
N LYS A 171 -13.46 -5.27 -18.67
CA LYS A 171 -13.90 -4.23 -19.62
C LYS A 171 -13.80 -4.67 -21.08
N ARG A 172 -13.29 -5.88 -21.34
CA ARG A 172 -13.12 -6.49 -22.67
C ARG A 172 -12.30 -5.62 -23.64
N ILE A 173 -11.38 -4.81 -23.12
CA ILE A 173 -10.49 -3.98 -23.94
C ILE A 173 -9.43 -4.91 -24.57
N GLN A 174 -9.24 -4.79 -25.88
CA GLN A 174 -8.24 -5.57 -26.61
C GLN A 174 -7.03 -4.70 -26.91
N TYR A 175 -5.84 -5.17 -26.51
CA TYR A 175 -4.57 -4.57 -26.83
C TYR A 175 -3.81 -5.47 -27.79
N GLN A 176 -3.35 -4.92 -28.92
CA GLN A 176 -2.57 -5.70 -29.90
C GLN A 176 -1.09 -5.79 -29.57
N PHE A 177 -0.55 -4.77 -28.90
CA PHE A 177 0.86 -4.67 -28.56
C PHE A 177 1.01 -4.39 -27.07
N LEU A 178 1.72 -5.29 -26.37
CA LEU A 178 2.03 -5.20 -24.96
C LEU A 178 3.55 -5.15 -24.78
N ILE A 179 4.04 -4.21 -23.98
CA ILE A 179 5.49 -4.08 -23.72
C ILE A 179 5.74 -4.17 -22.22
N SER A 180 6.39 -5.24 -21.77
CA SER A 180 6.83 -5.40 -20.38
C SER A 180 8.09 -4.60 -20.13
N VAL A 181 8.01 -3.61 -19.24
CA VAL A 181 9.12 -2.71 -18.90
C VAL A 181 9.88 -3.14 -17.63
N THR A 182 9.55 -4.32 -17.11
CA THR A 182 10.08 -4.88 -15.86
C THR A 182 11.59 -5.10 -15.84
N HIS A 183 12.24 -5.17 -17.01
CA HIS A 183 13.67 -5.46 -17.18
C HIS A 183 14.47 -4.28 -17.74
N VAL A 184 13.88 -3.08 -17.80
CA VAL A 184 14.57 -1.85 -18.22
C VAL A 184 15.18 -1.20 -16.97
N PRO A 185 16.51 -1.20 -16.76
CA PRO A 185 17.14 -0.80 -15.50
C PRO A 185 16.74 0.60 -15.03
N GLU A 186 16.68 1.57 -15.93
CA GLU A 186 16.37 2.97 -15.65
C GLU A 186 14.97 3.13 -15.03
N LEU A 187 13.98 2.36 -15.52
CA LEU A 187 12.63 2.36 -14.99
C LEU A 187 12.51 1.64 -13.64
N ASN A 188 13.52 0.87 -13.24
CA ASN A 188 13.54 0.09 -12.01
C ASN A 188 14.51 0.66 -10.96
N ALA A 189 15.21 1.74 -11.30
CA ALA A 189 16.15 2.41 -10.41
C ALA A 189 15.40 3.08 -9.25
N LEU A 190 16.03 3.10 -8.08
CA LEU A 190 15.53 3.79 -6.90
C LEU A 190 16.73 4.37 -6.16
N ASN A 191 16.89 5.68 -6.27
CA ASN A 191 18.08 6.40 -5.82
C ASN A 191 17.67 7.41 -4.74
N VAL A 192 18.22 7.27 -3.55
CA VAL A 192 18.12 8.27 -2.49
C VAL A 192 19.21 9.31 -2.75
N LYS A 193 18.82 10.57 -2.94
CA LYS A 193 19.69 11.72 -3.21
C LYS A 193 19.72 12.66 -2.00
N ASP A 194 20.57 13.66 -2.06
CA ASP A 194 20.69 14.68 -1.01
C ASP A 194 19.45 15.56 -0.91
N ASP A 195 18.74 15.76 -2.03
CA ASP A 195 17.58 16.65 -2.19
C ASP A 195 16.21 15.92 -2.26
N GLY A 196 16.21 14.59 -2.42
CA GLY A 196 14.98 13.80 -2.45
C GLY A 196 15.21 12.33 -2.81
N ILE A 197 14.15 11.69 -3.30
CA ILE A 197 14.18 10.31 -3.81
C ILE A 197 13.78 10.33 -5.28
N GLU A 198 14.65 9.80 -6.13
CA GLU A 198 14.33 9.51 -7.52
C GLU A 198 13.95 8.04 -7.66
N MET A 199 12.78 7.77 -8.23
CA MET A 199 12.26 6.42 -8.41
C MET A 199 11.79 6.21 -9.85
N GLY A 200 12.28 5.17 -10.50
CA GLY A 200 11.86 4.78 -11.83
C GLY A 200 10.39 4.35 -11.86
N ALA A 201 9.71 4.57 -12.99
CA ALA A 201 8.27 4.35 -13.11
C ALA A 201 7.83 2.87 -12.91
N ALA A 202 8.74 1.91 -13.07
CA ALA A 202 8.49 0.47 -12.87
C ALA A 202 8.87 -0.04 -11.46
N VAL A 203 9.32 0.83 -10.55
CA VAL A 203 9.52 0.49 -9.14
C VAL A 203 8.21 -0.04 -8.55
N ARG A 204 8.30 -1.15 -7.82
CA ARG A 204 7.14 -1.81 -7.19
C ARG A 204 6.78 -1.09 -5.91
N LEU A 205 5.48 -1.04 -5.59
CA LEU A 205 5.02 -0.35 -4.38
C LEU A 205 5.61 -0.97 -3.11
N SER A 206 5.83 -2.29 -3.06
CA SER A 206 6.49 -2.92 -1.91
C SER A 206 7.96 -2.53 -1.75
N GLU A 207 8.71 -2.39 -2.84
CA GLU A 207 10.10 -1.89 -2.80
C GLU A 207 10.14 -0.42 -2.39
N LEU A 208 9.20 0.39 -2.88
CA LEU A 208 9.04 1.78 -2.45
C LEU A 208 8.78 1.87 -0.94
N MET A 209 7.88 1.04 -0.40
CA MET A 209 7.59 1.00 1.04
C MET A 209 8.83 0.65 1.87
N LYS A 210 9.65 -0.31 1.42
CA LYS A 210 10.90 -0.67 2.11
C LYS A 210 11.84 0.52 2.19
N VAL A 211 12.02 1.25 1.10
CA VAL A 211 12.88 2.44 1.08
C VAL A 211 12.30 3.55 1.95
N PHE A 212 11.00 3.83 1.89
CA PHE A 212 10.37 4.82 2.75
C PHE A 212 10.55 4.49 4.24
N ARG A 213 10.33 3.23 4.65
CA ARG A 213 10.56 2.80 6.04
C ARG A 213 12.03 2.98 6.45
N LYS A 214 12.96 2.63 5.56
CA LYS A 214 14.40 2.81 5.79
C LYS A 214 14.77 4.29 6.00
N VAL A 215 14.39 5.17 5.07
CA VAL A 215 14.75 6.61 5.18
C VAL A 215 14.08 7.27 6.37
N VAL A 216 12.86 6.87 6.75
CA VAL A 216 12.17 7.37 7.95
C VAL A 216 12.90 6.98 9.24
N ALA A 217 13.59 5.83 9.26
CA ALA A 217 14.39 5.39 10.40
C ALA A 217 15.77 6.06 10.45
N GLU A 218 16.35 6.39 9.30
CA GLU A 218 17.73 6.89 9.20
C GLU A 218 17.85 8.41 9.14
N ARG A 219 16.83 9.12 8.63
CA ARG A 219 16.84 10.58 8.46
C ARG A 219 16.05 11.29 9.54
N SER A 220 16.24 12.61 9.60
CA SER A 220 15.53 13.45 10.55
C SER A 220 14.02 13.49 10.26
N ALA A 221 13.21 13.58 11.31
CA ALA A 221 11.75 13.48 11.20
C ALA A 221 11.12 14.57 10.31
N HIS A 222 11.75 15.74 10.22
CA HIS A 222 11.27 16.87 9.42
C HIS A 222 11.54 16.71 7.93
N GLU A 223 12.51 15.88 7.51
CA GLU A 223 12.81 15.62 6.09
C GLU A 223 11.90 14.55 5.48
N THR A 224 11.32 13.69 6.32
CA THR A 224 10.62 12.48 5.88
C THR A 224 9.11 12.54 6.05
N SER A 225 8.50 13.72 6.22
CA SER A 225 7.05 13.81 6.46
C SER A 225 6.26 13.25 5.28
N SER A 226 6.69 13.50 4.03
CA SER A 226 6.08 12.89 2.84
C SER A 226 6.17 11.36 2.88
N CYS A 227 7.35 10.81 3.20
CA CYS A 227 7.57 9.36 3.24
C CYS A 227 6.65 8.68 4.26
N LYS A 228 6.47 9.28 5.45
CA LYS A 228 5.52 8.79 6.47
C LYS A 228 4.09 8.76 5.93
N ALA A 229 3.66 9.83 5.26
CA ALA A 229 2.32 9.89 4.69
C ALA A 229 2.09 8.80 3.62
N PHE A 230 3.08 8.54 2.77
CA PHE A 230 3.00 7.42 1.81
C PHE A 230 2.96 6.05 2.49
N ILE A 231 3.72 5.83 3.57
CA ILE A 231 3.68 4.56 4.33
C ILE A 231 2.29 4.32 4.90
N GLU A 232 1.70 5.32 5.56
CA GLU A 232 0.37 5.22 6.16
C GLU A 232 -0.71 5.00 5.09
N GLN A 233 -0.61 5.69 3.96
CA GLN A 233 -1.55 5.51 2.85
C GLN A 233 -1.43 4.11 2.22
N LEU A 234 -0.20 3.59 2.06
CA LEU A 234 0.06 2.26 1.50
C LEU A 234 -0.27 1.11 2.46
N LYS A 235 -0.36 1.38 3.76
CA LYS A 235 -0.83 0.42 4.77
C LYS A 235 -2.27 -0.01 4.47
N TRP A 236 -3.12 0.92 4.06
CA TRP A 236 -4.55 0.70 3.80
C TRP A 236 -4.90 0.59 2.31
N PHE A 237 -3.90 0.44 1.43
CA PHE A 237 -4.08 0.51 -0.03
C PHE A 237 -4.73 -0.75 -0.61
N ALA A 238 -3.99 -1.86 -0.63
CA ALA A 238 -4.37 -3.16 -1.16
C ALA A 238 -3.52 -4.23 -0.49
N GLY A 239 -3.89 -5.50 -0.68
CA GLY A 239 -3.10 -6.63 -0.22
C GLY A 239 -1.63 -6.60 -0.67
N THR A 240 -0.77 -7.22 0.13
CA THR A 240 0.68 -7.37 -0.15
C THR A 240 0.96 -7.96 -1.54
N GLN A 241 0.10 -8.85 -2.03
CA GLN A 241 0.16 -9.46 -3.35
C GLN A 241 0.10 -8.42 -4.47
N ILE A 242 -0.81 -7.45 -4.37
CA ILE A 242 -0.94 -6.34 -5.32
C ILE A 242 0.27 -5.41 -5.20
N LYS A 243 0.66 -5.04 -3.98
CA LYS A 243 1.80 -4.14 -3.74
C LYS A 243 3.13 -4.70 -4.29
N ASN A 244 3.30 -6.01 -4.31
CA ASN A 244 4.49 -6.69 -4.84
C ASN A 244 4.66 -6.61 -6.36
N VAL A 245 3.59 -6.30 -7.11
CA VAL A 245 3.65 -6.25 -8.58
C VAL A 245 3.19 -4.90 -9.15
N ALA A 246 2.31 -4.18 -8.46
CA ALA A 246 1.89 -2.83 -8.82
C ALA A 246 3.10 -1.89 -8.81
N SER A 247 3.14 -0.98 -9.78
CA SER A 247 4.24 -0.03 -9.93
C SER A 247 3.81 1.40 -9.68
N VAL A 248 4.77 2.23 -9.28
CA VAL A 248 4.60 3.67 -9.08
C VAL A 248 4.01 4.33 -10.32
N GLY A 249 4.67 4.16 -11.46
CA GLY A 249 4.22 4.74 -12.73
C GLY A 249 2.93 4.13 -13.24
N GLY A 250 2.70 2.83 -13.00
CA GLY A 250 1.40 2.21 -13.31
C GLY A 250 0.25 2.85 -12.54
N ASN A 251 0.43 3.12 -11.24
CA ASN A 251 -0.56 3.80 -10.42
C ASN A 251 -0.81 5.25 -10.88
N ILE A 252 0.27 6.01 -11.14
CA ILE A 252 0.21 7.40 -11.61
C ILE A 252 -0.48 7.48 -12.99
N CYS A 253 0.02 6.76 -13.99
CA CYS A 253 -0.46 6.83 -15.37
C CYS A 253 -1.86 6.24 -15.57
N THR A 254 -2.34 5.39 -14.65
CA THR A 254 -3.75 4.94 -14.65
C THR A 254 -4.69 6.10 -14.39
N ALA A 255 -4.25 7.12 -13.63
CA ALA A 255 -5.02 8.32 -13.31
C ALA A 255 -6.45 8.01 -12.84
N SER A 256 -6.57 7.02 -11.94
CA SER A 256 -7.84 6.69 -11.31
C SER A 256 -8.28 7.88 -10.44
N PRO A 257 -9.54 8.33 -10.52
CA PRO A 257 -10.03 9.45 -9.70
C PRO A 257 -9.95 9.18 -8.19
N ILE A 258 -9.98 7.89 -7.82
CA ILE A 258 -9.89 7.37 -6.46
C ILE A 258 -8.52 6.75 -6.15
N SER A 259 -7.47 7.13 -6.90
CA SER A 259 -6.11 6.72 -6.55
C SER A 259 -5.74 7.29 -5.18
N ASP A 260 -5.24 6.42 -4.30
CA ASP A 260 -4.77 6.80 -2.98
C ASP A 260 -3.45 7.58 -3.00
N LEU A 261 -2.61 7.39 -4.03
CA LEU A 261 -1.27 7.98 -4.06
C LEU A 261 -1.20 9.29 -4.85
N ASN A 262 -2.06 9.48 -5.84
CA ASN A 262 -2.06 10.69 -6.68
C ASN A 262 -2.23 11.99 -5.86
N PRO A 263 -3.15 12.07 -4.88
CA PRO A 263 -3.25 13.24 -4.01
C PRO A 263 -1.94 13.55 -3.27
N LEU A 264 -1.23 12.52 -2.80
CA LEU A 264 0.03 12.69 -2.09
C LEU A 264 1.17 13.15 -3.02
N TRP A 265 1.28 12.60 -4.24
CA TRP A 265 2.27 13.08 -5.20
C TRP A 265 2.10 14.58 -5.49
N MET A 266 0.85 15.02 -5.70
CA MET A 266 0.52 16.43 -5.90
C MET A 266 0.79 17.28 -4.66
N ALA A 267 0.39 16.82 -3.47
CA ALA A 267 0.58 17.56 -2.23
C ALA A 267 2.06 17.72 -1.86
N ALA A 268 2.86 16.67 -2.09
CA ALA A 268 4.28 16.59 -1.74
C ALA A 268 5.23 17.26 -2.75
N ARG A 269 4.70 17.99 -3.75
CA ARG A 269 5.47 18.63 -4.83
C ARG A 269 6.35 17.66 -5.62
N ALA A 270 5.86 16.45 -5.85
CA ALA A 270 6.60 15.52 -6.69
C ALA A 270 6.71 16.06 -8.12
N GLU A 271 7.82 15.75 -8.77
CA GLU A 271 8.06 16.08 -10.17
C GLU A 271 8.16 14.78 -10.98
N PHE A 272 7.53 14.76 -12.14
CA PHE A 272 7.49 13.61 -13.02
C PHE A 272 8.40 13.86 -14.22
N GLN A 273 9.34 12.96 -14.43
CA GLN A 273 10.23 12.99 -15.57
C GLN A 273 9.62 12.18 -16.70
N VAL A 274 9.34 12.85 -17.81
CA VAL A 274 8.80 12.24 -19.03
C VAL A 274 9.88 12.24 -20.09
N ILE A 275 10.05 11.11 -20.76
CA ILE A 275 10.98 10.94 -21.87
C ILE A 275 10.21 10.63 -23.15
N ASP A 276 10.57 11.30 -24.24
CA ASP A 276 10.03 11.00 -25.55
C ASP A 276 10.83 9.89 -26.26
N CYS A 277 10.31 9.37 -27.36
CA CYS A 277 10.98 8.33 -28.14
C CYS A 277 12.31 8.76 -28.79
N LYS A 278 12.62 10.07 -28.81
CA LYS A 278 13.89 10.61 -29.31
C LYS A 278 14.92 10.81 -28.18
N GLY A 279 14.53 10.55 -26.94
CA GLY A 279 15.38 10.73 -25.76
C GLY A 279 15.32 12.12 -25.14
N ASN A 280 14.44 13.02 -25.60
CA ASN A 280 14.24 14.32 -24.96
C ASN A 280 13.48 14.13 -23.65
N ILE A 281 13.89 14.88 -22.63
CA ILE A 281 13.31 14.81 -21.29
C ILE A 281 12.62 16.13 -20.96
N ARG A 282 11.40 16.04 -20.42
CA ARG A 282 10.69 17.16 -19.79
C ARG A 282 10.27 16.81 -18.36
N MET A 283 10.34 17.79 -17.49
CA MET A 283 9.86 17.70 -16.10
C MET A 283 8.45 18.29 -16.01
N ILE A 284 7.56 17.59 -15.34
CA ILE A 284 6.16 17.99 -15.15
C ILE A 284 5.85 17.94 -13.65
N PRO A 285 5.46 19.05 -13.01
CA PRO A 285 4.96 19.00 -11.65
C PRO A 285 3.73 18.09 -11.54
N ALA A 286 3.64 17.26 -10.50
CA ALA A 286 2.54 16.31 -10.33
C ALA A 286 1.16 16.98 -10.37
N GLU A 287 1.06 18.23 -9.92
CA GLU A 287 -0.17 19.04 -9.95
C GLU A 287 -0.72 19.32 -11.36
N ASN A 288 0.14 19.27 -12.38
CA ASN A 288 -0.20 19.58 -13.77
C ASN A 288 -0.33 18.32 -14.64
N PHE A 289 -0.04 17.14 -14.09
CA PHE A 289 0.03 15.89 -14.86
C PHE A 289 -1.34 15.27 -15.15
N PHE A 290 -2.34 15.47 -14.27
CA PHE A 290 -3.67 14.88 -14.41
C PHE A 290 -4.60 15.82 -15.16
N LEU A 291 -5.00 15.45 -16.38
CA LEU A 291 -5.74 16.32 -17.29
C LEU A 291 -7.25 16.05 -17.32
N GLY A 292 -7.69 14.92 -16.78
CA GLY A 292 -9.09 14.51 -16.80
C GLY A 292 -9.29 13.05 -16.40
N TYR A 293 -10.50 12.53 -16.61
CA TYR A 293 -10.83 11.15 -16.30
C TYR A 293 -9.93 10.16 -17.02
N ARG A 294 -9.07 9.48 -16.25
CA ARG A 294 -8.05 8.54 -16.76
C ARG A 294 -7.19 9.11 -17.89
N LYS A 295 -6.94 10.43 -17.85
CA LYS A 295 -6.15 11.16 -18.84
C LYS A 295 -5.00 11.90 -18.17
N VAL A 296 -3.80 11.71 -18.70
CA VAL A 296 -2.56 12.31 -18.19
C VAL A 296 -1.85 13.12 -19.29
N ASP A 297 -0.94 14.00 -18.88
CA ASP A 297 -0.04 14.74 -19.78
C ASP A 297 1.10 13.84 -20.27
N LEU A 298 0.76 12.88 -21.12
CA LEU A 298 1.70 12.08 -21.91
C LEU A 298 1.25 12.07 -23.37
N ALA A 299 2.13 12.48 -24.27
CA ALA A 299 1.95 12.28 -25.69
C ALA A 299 2.11 10.79 -26.06
N ARG A 300 1.64 10.39 -27.24
CA ARG A 300 1.69 8.98 -27.67
C ARG A 300 3.12 8.42 -27.79
N ASN A 301 4.08 9.29 -28.07
CA ASN A 301 5.50 8.98 -28.18
C ASN A 301 6.27 9.21 -26.87
N GLU A 302 5.58 9.41 -25.74
CA GLU A 302 6.18 9.66 -24.43
C GLU A 302 5.90 8.51 -23.47
N ILE A 303 6.80 8.35 -22.49
CA ILE A 303 6.62 7.48 -21.34
C ILE A 303 7.02 8.22 -20.06
N LEU A 304 6.39 7.86 -18.94
CA LEU A 304 6.88 8.26 -17.62
C LEU A 304 8.17 7.49 -17.34
N LEU A 305 9.29 8.19 -17.18
CA LEU A 305 10.61 7.63 -16.92
C LEU A 305 10.80 7.44 -15.41
N SER A 306 10.67 8.52 -14.65
CA SER A 306 10.91 8.54 -13.21
C SER A 306 10.02 9.56 -12.51
N VAL A 307 9.99 9.45 -11.19
CA VAL A 307 9.32 10.36 -10.27
C VAL A 307 10.36 10.83 -9.27
N PHE A 308 10.42 12.13 -9.05
CA PHE A 308 11.24 12.75 -8.02
C PHE A 308 10.36 13.23 -6.88
N LEU A 309 10.64 12.77 -5.66
CA LEU A 309 9.97 13.18 -4.43
C LEU A 309 10.97 13.99 -3.58
N PRO A 310 10.81 15.32 -3.44
CA PRO A 310 11.72 16.13 -2.65
C PRO A 310 11.59 15.82 -1.14
N TRP A 311 12.67 16.05 -0.39
CA TRP A 311 12.59 16.06 1.07
C TRP A 311 11.68 17.20 1.57
N THR A 312 11.04 16.98 2.72
CA THR A 312 10.29 18.05 3.38
C THR A 312 11.23 19.00 4.12
N ARG A 313 10.88 20.28 4.15
CA ARG A 313 11.66 21.30 4.87
C ARG A 313 11.37 21.25 6.37
N SER A 314 12.20 21.93 7.17
CA SER A 314 11.80 22.25 8.56
C SER A 314 10.46 22.97 8.58
N PHE A 315 9.58 22.65 9.53
CA PHE A 315 8.21 23.19 9.63
C PHE A 315 7.32 22.88 8.42
N GLU A 316 7.65 21.86 7.65
CA GLU A 316 6.81 21.33 6.59
C GLU A 316 6.23 19.98 6.95
N PHE A 317 4.90 19.87 6.84
CA PHE A 317 4.14 18.70 7.25
C PHE A 317 3.29 18.23 6.09
N VAL A 318 3.27 16.91 5.89
CA VAL A 318 2.42 16.21 4.91
C VAL A 318 1.60 15.17 5.66
N LYS A 319 0.29 15.15 5.38
CA LYS A 319 -0.65 14.20 5.97
C LYS A 319 -1.62 13.66 4.93
N GLU A 320 -1.82 12.36 5.01
CA GLU A 320 -2.71 11.51 4.24
C GLU A 320 -4.04 11.30 4.97
N PHE A 321 -5.12 11.14 4.20
CA PHE A 321 -6.43 10.77 4.70
C PHE A 321 -7.10 9.81 3.70
N LYS A 322 -7.78 8.78 4.21
CA LYS A 322 -8.57 7.85 3.40
C LYS A 322 -9.85 7.47 4.15
N GLN A 323 -10.97 7.48 3.44
CA GLN A 323 -12.23 6.89 3.88
C GLN A 323 -12.66 5.82 2.87
N ALA A 324 -12.99 4.64 3.36
CA ALA A 324 -13.51 3.50 2.58
C ALA A 324 -14.61 2.77 3.37
N HIS A 325 -15.27 1.77 2.78
CA HIS A 325 -16.28 0.97 3.49
C HIS A 325 -15.65 -0.03 4.45
N ARG A 326 -14.43 -0.47 4.13
CA ARG A 326 -13.60 -1.33 5.00
C ARG A 326 -12.24 -0.69 5.22
N ARG A 327 -11.58 -1.09 6.30
CA ARG A 327 -10.27 -0.57 6.69
C ARG A 327 -9.17 -0.95 5.71
N GLU A 328 -9.21 -2.17 5.18
CA GLU A 328 -8.17 -2.76 4.32
C GLU A 328 -8.78 -3.28 3.01
N ASP A 329 -7.94 -3.33 1.97
CA ASP A 329 -8.23 -3.92 0.65
C ASP A 329 -9.53 -3.40 0.00
N ASP A 330 -9.76 -2.09 0.16
CA ASP A 330 -10.94 -1.42 -0.37
C ASP A 330 -10.56 -0.11 -1.07
N ILE A 331 -11.37 0.26 -2.07
CA ILE A 331 -11.20 1.50 -2.80
C ILE A 331 -11.66 2.69 -1.96
N ALA A 332 -10.99 3.83 -2.09
CA ALA A 332 -11.40 5.04 -1.38
C ALA A 332 -12.74 5.56 -1.91
N ILE A 333 -13.62 5.94 -0.98
CA ILE A 333 -14.78 6.80 -1.26
C ILE A 333 -14.25 8.23 -1.47
N VAL A 334 -13.47 8.73 -0.51
CA VAL A 334 -12.72 9.98 -0.58
C VAL A 334 -11.36 9.76 0.06
N ASN A 335 -10.33 10.34 -0.52
CA ASN A 335 -9.00 10.41 0.07
C ASN A 335 -8.42 11.82 -0.12
N ALA A 336 -7.39 12.15 0.64
CA ALA A 336 -6.73 13.44 0.55
C ALA A 336 -5.23 13.35 0.87
N GLY A 337 -4.46 14.19 0.18
CA GLY A 337 -3.10 14.54 0.53
C GLY A 337 -3.06 16.03 0.88
N ILE A 338 -2.59 16.35 2.08
CA ILE A 338 -2.51 17.72 2.57
C ILE A 338 -1.07 18.01 2.97
N ARG A 339 -0.54 19.14 2.50
CA ARG A 339 0.75 19.67 2.91
C ARG A 339 0.59 21.10 3.41
N VAL A 340 1.29 21.43 4.50
CA VAL A 340 1.40 22.79 5.01
C VAL A 340 2.86 23.07 5.37
N TYR A 341 3.32 24.27 5.05
CA TYR A 341 4.63 24.79 5.40
C TYR A 341 4.45 26.09 6.16
N PHE A 342 5.06 26.18 7.34
CA PHE A 342 4.99 27.36 8.21
C PHE A 342 6.25 28.20 8.12
N GLU A 343 6.10 29.51 8.36
CA GLU A 343 7.24 30.39 8.62
C GLU A 343 7.79 30.11 10.04
N ASP A 344 9.12 30.08 10.18
CA ASP A 344 9.78 29.99 11.47
C ASP A 344 9.79 31.35 12.16
N LYS A 345 8.70 31.66 12.88
CA LYS A 345 8.49 32.93 13.61
C LYS A 345 8.15 32.71 15.10
N GLY A 346 8.65 31.63 15.70
CA GLY A 346 8.41 31.34 17.13
C GLY A 346 6.96 30.89 17.41
N GLU A 347 6.24 31.57 18.30
CA GLU A 347 4.93 31.13 18.80
C GLU A 347 3.79 31.24 17.78
N ASN A 348 3.91 32.12 16.79
CA ASN A 348 2.88 32.32 15.77
C ASN A 348 3.19 31.50 14.51
N GLN A 349 2.53 30.35 14.38
CA GLN A 349 2.58 29.52 13.17
C GLN A 349 1.77 30.17 12.05
N ILE A 350 2.46 30.90 11.17
CA ILE A 350 1.87 31.49 9.95
C ILE A 350 2.10 30.54 8.78
N VAL A 351 1.04 30.24 8.03
CA VAL A 351 1.13 29.40 6.83
C VAL A 351 1.85 30.15 5.72
N SER A 352 3.05 29.70 5.36
CA SER A 352 3.82 30.23 4.23
C SER A 352 3.35 29.64 2.91
N ASP A 353 3.04 28.35 2.91
CA ASP A 353 2.65 27.62 1.70
C ASP A 353 1.80 26.39 2.06
N ALA A 354 0.90 25.99 1.18
CA ALA A 354 -0.03 24.89 1.42
C ALA A 354 -0.36 24.14 0.11
N SER A 355 -0.77 22.88 0.24
CA SER A 355 -1.39 22.11 -0.84
C SER A 355 -2.46 21.21 -0.25
N ILE A 356 -3.67 21.28 -0.78
CA ILE A 356 -4.79 20.43 -0.37
C ILE A 356 -5.31 19.76 -1.63
N VAL A 357 -5.26 18.43 -1.65
CA VAL A 357 -5.59 17.64 -2.83
C VAL A 357 -6.50 16.49 -2.42
N TYR A 358 -7.55 16.25 -3.20
CA TYR A 358 -8.54 15.21 -2.96
C TYR A 358 -8.64 14.24 -4.13
N GLY A 359 -8.93 12.97 -3.84
CA GLY A 359 -9.46 11.99 -4.78
C GLY A 359 -10.89 11.59 -4.40
N GLY A 360 -11.60 10.95 -5.33
CA GLY A 360 -12.98 10.48 -5.17
C GLY A 360 -14.06 11.57 -5.24
N VAL A 361 -13.68 12.85 -5.33
CA VAL A 361 -14.61 13.98 -5.34
C VAL A 361 -14.78 14.66 -6.71
N ALA A 362 -14.05 14.18 -7.71
CA ALA A 362 -14.08 14.69 -9.08
C ALA A 362 -13.63 13.58 -10.05
N PRO A 363 -13.80 13.75 -11.37
CA PRO A 363 -13.33 12.78 -12.37
C PRO A 363 -11.79 12.67 -12.46
N LEU A 364 -11.04 13.48 -11.72
CA LEU A 364 -9.59 13.39 -11.59
C LEU A 364 -9.20 13.74 -10.16
N THR A 365 -7.94 13.49 -9.79
CA THR A 365 -7.36 14.03 -8.56
C THR A 365 -7.39 15.57 -8.60
N LEU A 366 -8.03 16.19 -7.62
CA LEU A 366 -8.40 17.60 -7.64
C LEU A 366 -7.68 18.39 -6.55
N SER A 367 -6.99 19.46 -6.94
CA SER A 367 -6.41 20.43 -5.99
C SER A 367 -7.45 21.49 -5.60
N ALA A 368 -7.63 21.71 -4.29
CA ALA A 368 -8.48 22.74 -3.72
C ALA A 368 -7.76 24.10 -3.75
N LYS A 369 -7.64 24.70 -4.95
CA LYS A 369 -6.82 25.89 -5.19
C LYS A 369 -7.26 27.11 -4.38
N ARG A 370 -8.58 27.37 -4.28
CA ARG A 370 -9.08 28.52 -3.50
C ARG A 370 -8.81 28.35 -2.02
N THR A 371 -8.92 27.13 -1.52
CA THR A 371 -8.63 26.80 -0.12
C THR A 371 -7.14 26.96 0.17
N LYS A 372 -6.26 26.47 -0.72
CA LYS A 372 -4.82 26.73 -0.64
C LYS A 372 -4.52 28.23 -0.54
N GLU A 373 -5.05 29.03 -1.46
CA GLU A 373 -4.85 30.49 -1.48
C GLU A 373 -5.39 31.17 -0.21
N TYR A 374 -6.53 30.69 0.31
CA TYR A 374 -7.11 31.22 1.54
C TYR A 374 -6.26 30.95 2.79
N LEU A 375 -5.49 29.86 2.81
CA LEU A 375 -4.66 29.49 3.96
C LEU A 375 -3.39 30.32 4.07
N ILE A 376 -2.77 30.66 2.92
CA ILE A 376 -1.48 31.34 2.87
C ILE A 376 -1.57 32.72 3.57
N GLY A 377 -0.58 33.02 4.40
CA GLY A 377 -0.46 34.27 5.16
C GLY A 377 -1.29 34.33 6.44
N LYS A 378 -1.98 33.24 6.84
CA LYS A 378 -2.82 33.22 8.04
C LYS A 378 -2.22 32.42 9.18
N SER A 379 -2.59 32.80 10.41
CA SER A 379 -2.22 32.08 11.63
C SER A 379 -2.99 30.78 11.77
N TRP A 380 -2.30 29.71 12.18
CA TRP A 380 -2.86 28.36 12.33
C TRP A 380 -3.73 28.22 13.59
N ASN A 381 -5.02 28.56 13.47
CA ASN A 381 -5.96 28.55 14.60
C ASN A 381 -7.38 28.06 14.20
N GLN A 382 -8.30 28.04 15.16
CA GLN A 382 -9.68 27.58 14.94
C GLN A 382 -10.45 28.46 13.93
N GLU A 383 -10.18 29.77 13.88
CA GLU A 383 -10.82 30.68 12.93
C GLU A 383 -10.38 30.37 11.50
N LEU A 384 -9.09 30.07 11.30
CA LEU A 384 -8.56 29.62 10.01
C LEU A 384 -9.29 28.37 9.53
N LEU A 385 -9.46 27.38 10.41
CA LEU A 385 -10.18 26.14 10.09
C LEU A 385 -11.62 26.41 9.63
N GLN A 386 -12.38 27.19 10.41
CA GLN A 386 -13.78 27.50 10.06
C GLN A 386 -13.89 28.28 8.74
N GLY A 387 -12.96 29.21 8.49
CA GLY A 387 -12.88 29.91 7.23
C GLY A 387 -12.51 29.00 6.05
N ALA A 388 -11.51 28.14 6.23
CA ALA A 388 -11.06 27.20 5.21
C ALA A 388 -12.17 26.21 4.82
N LEU A 389 -12.93 25.69 5.78
CA LEU A 389 -14.08 24.82 5.52
C LEU A 389 -15.17 25.50 4.68
N LYS A 390 -15.41 26.80 4.88
CA LYS A 390 -16.35 27.58 4.05
C LYS A 390 -15.85 27.76 2.63
N VAL A 391 -14.54 27.97 2.44
CA VAL A 391 -13.93 28.08 1.10
C VAL A 391 -13.87 26.73 0.40
N LEU A 392 -13.58 25.65 1.13
CA LEU A 392 -13.48 24.29 0.60
C LEU A 392 -14.77 23.84 -0.09
N ARG A 393 -15.94 24.22 0.46
CA ARG A 393 -17.25 23.96 -0.18
C ARG A 393 -17.39 24.56 -1.59
N LYS A 394 -16.56 25.56 -1.93
CA LYS A 394 -16.52 26.19 -3.26
C LYS A 394 -15.50 25.55 -4.19
N ASP A 395 -14.50 24.82 -3.67
CA ASP A 395 -13.56 24.04 -4.46
C ASP A 395 -14.11 22.65 -4.78
N ILE A 396 -14.66 21.99 -3.75
CA ILE A 396 -15.16 20.62 -3.83
C ILE A 396 -16.69 20.65 -3.90
N LEU A 397 -17.20 20.74 -5.13
CA LEU A 397 -18.63 20.78 -5.41
C LEU A 397 -19.08 19.47 -6.05
N LEU A 398 -19.77 18.65 -5.25
CA LEU A 398 -20.45 17.45 -5.72
C LEU A 398 -21.85 17.84 -6.22
N LYS A 399 -22.15 17.54 -7.49
CA LYS A 399 -23.47 17.78 -8.07
C LYS A 399 -24.45 16.70 -7.62
N ASP A 400 -25.73 17.05 -7.56
CA ASP A 400 -26.80 16.06 -7.40
C ASP A 400 -26.70 15.01 -8.52
N GLY A 401 -26.64 13.73 -8.15
CA GLY A 401 -26.44 12.62 -9.08
C GLY A 401 -24.99 12.31 -9.45
N ALA A 402 -24.00 12.89 -8.75
CA ALA A 402 -22.61 12.44 -8.85
C ALA A 402 -22.53 10.92 -8.57
N PRO A 403 -21.83 10.13 -9.40
CA PRO A 403 -21.72 8.69 -9.21
C PRO A 403 -20.86 8.39 -7.97
N GLY A 404 -21.38 7.58 -7.05
CA GLY A 404 -20.72 7.24 -5.80
C GLY A 404 -21.73 6.79 -4.75
#